data_AF-A0AA40CW38-F1
#
_entry.id   AF-A0AA40CW38-F1
#
_cell.length_a   1.000
_cell.length_b   1.000
_cell.length_c   1.000
_cell.angle_alpha   90.00
_cell.angle_beta   90.00
_cell.angle_gamma   90.00
#
_symmetry.space_group_name_H-M   'P 1'
#
loop_
_entity.id
_entity.type
_entity.pdbx_description
1 polymer ?
#
loop_
_entity_poly.entity_id
_entity_poly.type
_entity_poly.pdbx_seq_one_letter_code
_entity_poly.pdbx_strand_id
1 'polypeptide(L)'
;MGISYSKARWLAPASFIFDFAAQQYGMLSSPNMKDVHDANLSFFSPQPYFIALFFFPQQIAQLAWLWKLWRRNGSERDIQEMVDYVPVYALGNVCIGTWMFFWNSSHLRTANLFVILNTVSQLAYLTTRLPPLRTASPASALTHIVAKTFAGIGVLDLLHNTSAAYFPGDLNPSGAVRALTGVGFGIAGALSDWIFGGCLVYDLVALAVGQGTVGEGGWARLLGAYAVGTGAVVGLGNWLRPRYIDGKEDYVRVQEEVEESV
;
A
#
# COMPACT_ATOMS: atom_id res chain seq x y z
N MET A 1 17.81 -4.56 14.88
CA MET A 1 17.84 -3.39 15.79
C MET A 1 16.54 -2.63 15.59
N GLY A 2 15.64 -2.68 16.58
CA GLY A 2 14.37 -1.96 16.53
C GLY A 2 14.45 -0.62 17.26
N ILE A 3 13.48 0.26 17.01
CA ILE A 3 13.29 1.47 17.83
C ILE A 3 12.51 1.12 19.11
N SER A 4 12.66 1.92 20.17
CA SER A 4 11.84 1.73 21.37
C SER A 4 10.41 2.22 21.15
N TYR A 5 9.45 1.68 21.90
CA TYR A 5 8.06 2.15 21.89
C TYR A 5 7.95 3.67 22.09
N SER A 6 8.74 4.24 23.02
CA SER A 6 8.70 5.68 23.31
C SER A 6 9.07 6.54 22.09
N LYS A 7 9.94 6.04 21.21
CA LYS A 7 10.25 6.69 19.93
C LYS A 7 9.16 6.40 18.90
N ALA A 8 8.71 5.14 18.83
CA ALA A 8 7.71 4.68 17.87
C ALA A 8 6.40 5.47 17.96
N ARG A 9 5.90 5.69 19.19
CA ARG A 9 4.66 6.46 19.45
C ARG A 9 4.69 7.89 18.92
N TRP A 10 5.87 8.49 18.75
CA TRP A 10 6.02 9.85 18.25
C TRP A 10 6.38 9.87 16.77
N LEU A 11 7.27 8.98 16.34
CA LEU A 11 7.73 8.90 14.96
C LEU A 11 6.58 8.60 14.00
N ALA A 12 5.73 7.61 14.32
CA ALA A 12 4.66 7.21 13.40
C ALA A 12 3.59 8.30 13.20
N PRO A 13 3.05 8.96 14.24
CA PRO A 13 2.12 10.08 14.03
C PRO A 13 2.77 11.27 13.33
N ALA A 14 4.04 11.59 13.66
CA ALA A 14 4.74 12.71 13.02
C ALA A 14 4.94 12.47 11.52
N SER A 15 5.32 11.25 11.11
CA SER A 15 5.45 10.91 9.69
C SER A 15 4.10 10.93 8.98
N PHE A 16 3.04 10.42 9.63
CA PHE A 16 1.68 10.48 9.07
C PHE A 16 1.21 11.92 8.85
N ILE A 17 1.43 12.82 9.81
CA ILE A 17 1.04 14.24 9.69
C ILE A 17 1.80 14.88 8.52
N PHE A 18 3.09 14.58 8.37
CA PHE A 18 3.87 15.06 7.24
C PHE A 18 3.29 14.60 5.90
N ASP A 19 3.07 13.30 5.73
CA ASP A 19 2.50 12.75 4.49
C ASP A 19 1.10 13.32 4.24
N PHE A 20 0.22 13.31 5.25
CA PHE A 20 -1.12 13.86 5.14
C PHE A 20 -1.11 15.33 4.69
N ALA A 21 -0.26 16.17 5.29
CA ALA A 21 -0.13 17.57 4.90
C ALA A 21 0.40 17.73 3.48
N ALA A 22 1.40 16.93 3.09
CA ALA A 22 1.91 16.92 1.72
C ALA A 22 0.83 16.49 0.72
N GLN A 23 0.02 15.48 1.04
CA GLN A 23 -1.12 15.05 0.21
C GLN A 23 -2.19 16.15 0.08
N GLN A 24 -2.49 16.88 1.16
CA GLN A 24 -3.39 18.04 1.07
C GLN A 24 -2.80 19.13 0.16
N TYR A 25 -1.50 19.43 0.28
CA TYR A 25 -0.82 20.33 -0.65
C TYR A 25 -0.93 19.81 -2.10
N GLY A 26 -0.71 18.52 -2.30
CA GLY A 26 -0.81 17.81 -3.57
C GLY A 26 -2.13 18.04 -4.31
N MET A 27 -3.23 17.91 -3.56
CA MET A 27 -4.59 18.06 -4.10
C MET A 27 -5.02 19.52 -4.27
N LEU A 28 -4.49 20.44 -3.47
CA LEU A 28 -4.97 21.83 -3.38
C LEU A 28 -4.09 22.84 -4.11
N SER A 29 -2.87 22.48 -4.53
CA SER A 29 -1.99 23.38 -5.27
C SER A 29 -2.37 23.51 -6.76
N SER A 30 -1.69 24.40 -7.49
CA SER A 30 -1.76 24.47 -8.95
C SER A 30 -0.33 24.44 -9.53
N PRO A 31 -0.01 23.47 -10.42
CA PRO A 31 -0.84 22.32 -10.77
C PRO A 31 -1.11 21.43 -9.55
N ASN A 32 -2.27 20.76 -9.52
CA ASN A 32 -2.56 19.72 -8.54
C ASN A 32 -2.10 18.35 -9.06
N MET A 33 -2.14 17.33 -8.20
CA MET A 33 -1.75 15.96 -8.53
C MET A 33 -2.48 15.41 -9.77
N LYS A 34 -3.77 15.75 -9.94
CA LYS A 34 -4.56 15.31 -11.09
C LYS A 34 -4.15 16.05 -12.36
N ASP A 35 -3.88 17.35 -12.30
CA ASP A 35 -3.41 18.12 -13.46
C ASP A 35 -2.11 17.52 -14.02
N VAL A 36 -1.17 17.17 -13.13
CA VAL A 36 0.09 16.50 -13.52
C VAL A 36 -0.17 15.10 -14.09
N HIS A 37 -1.07 14.32 -13.48
CA HIS A 37 -1.46 13.01 -14.01
C HIS A 37 -2.04 13.11 -15.42
N ASP A 38 -3.00 14.01 -15.63
CA ASP A 38 -3.66 14.21 -16.93
C ASP A 38 -2.66 14.68 -18.00
N ALA A 39 -1.66 15.48 -17.61
CA ALA A 39 -0.60 15.94 -18.51
C ALA A 39 0.43 14.85 -18.88
N ASN A 40 0.50 13.75 -18.11
CA ASN A 40 1.54 12.72 -18.26
C ASN A 40 0.94 11.30 -18.31
N LEU A 41 -0.21 11.17 -18.98
CA LEU A 41 -0.86 9.87 -19.18
C LEU A 41 0.06 8.87 -19.87
N SER A 42 -0.03 7.60 -19.47
CA SER A 42 0.78 6.50 -19.99
C SER A 42 0.04 5.17 -19.83
N PHE A 43 0.63 4.08 -20.33
CA PHE A 43 0.04 2.74 -20.31
C PHE A 43 -0.22 2.15 -18.90
N PHE A 44 0.28 2.77 -17.82
CA PHE A 44 -0.13 2.42 -16.46
C PHE A 44 -0.81 3.59 -15.72
N SER A 45 -1.48 4.49 -16.44
CA SER A 45 -2.33 5.51 -15.80
C SER A 45 -3.61 4.88 -15.23
N PRO A 46 -3.81 4.92 -13.90
CA PRO A 46 -5.03 4.43 -13.27
C PRO A 46 -6.14 5.47 -13.34
N GLN A 47 -7.37 5.05 -13.01
CA GLN A 47 -8.47 5.98 -12.82
C GLN A 47 -8.28 6.77 -11.49
N PRO A 48 -8.23 8.11 -11.48
CA PRO A 48 -7.91 8.89 -10.27
C PRO A 48 -8.86 8.74 -9.07
N TYR A 49 -10.15 8.51 -9.29
CA TYR A 49 -11.12 8.28 -8.20
C TYR A 49 -10.96 6.90 -7.56
N PHE A 50 -10.45 5.89 -8.27
CA PHE A 50 -10.07 4.62 -7.65
C PHE A 50 -8.90 4.82 -6.69
N ILE A 51 -7.93 5.67 -7.04
CA ILE A 51 -6.85 6.04 -6.11
C ILE A 51 -7.44 6.66 -4.84
N ALA A 52 -8.31 7.66 -4.97
CA ALA A 52 -8.97 8.29 -3.81
C ALA A 52 -9.77 7.28 -2.97
N LEU A 53 -10.49 6.36 -3.61
CA LEU A 53 -11.28 5.33 -2.95
C LEU A 53 -10.42 4.27 -2.22
N PHE A 54 -9.19 4.03 -2.68
CA PHE A 54 -8.23 3.20 -1.97
C PHE A 54 -7.65 3.93 -0.74
N PHE A 55 -7.21 5.18 -0.93
CA PHE A 55 -6.56 5.95 0.12
C PHE A 55 -7.52 6.29 1.28
N PHE A 56 -8.78 6.63 1.01
CA PHE A 56 -9.71 7.04 2.08
C PHE A 56 -9.86 6.00 3.22
N PRO A 57 -10.25 4.73 2.96
CA PRO A 57 -10.32 3.72 4.01
C PRO A 57 -8.94 3.40 4.60
N GLN A 58 -7.87 3.50 3.79
CA GLN A 58 -6.50 3.34 4.27
C GLN A 58 -6.14 4.40 5.32
N GLN A 59 -6.50 5.68 5.11
CA GLN A 59 -6.25 6.74 6.09
C GLN A 59 -6.98 6.49 7.42
N ILE A 60 -8.22 5.98 7.36
CA ILE A 60 -8.98 5.60 8.56
C ILE A 60 -8.28 4.45 9.30
N ALA A 61 -7.84 3.42 8.58
CA ALA A 61 -7.11 2.30 9.18
C ALA A 61 -5.80 2.75 9.82
N GLN A 62 -5.06 3.66 9.16
CA GLN A 62 -3.84 4.25 9.70
C GLN A 62 -4.10 5.04 10.99
N LEU A 63 -5.14 5.89 11.02
CA LEU A 63 -5.49 6.64 12.23
C LEU A 63 -5.88 5.71 13.39
N ALA A 64 -6.66 4.67 13.12
CA ALA A 64 -7.01 3.66 14.11
C ALA A 64 -5.76 2.90 14.62
N TRP A 65 -4.82 2.61 13.72
CA TRP A 65 -3.55 1.95 14.04
C TRP A 65 -2.66 2.83 14.91
N LEU A 66 -2.51 4.10 14.55
CA LEU A 66 -1.77 5.10 15.33
C LEU A 66 -2.39 5.31 16.71
N TRP A 67 -3.72 5.33 16.80
CA TRP A 67 -4.41 5.41 18.09
C TRP A 67 -4.12 4.20 18.97
N LYS A 68 -4.17 2.97 18.41
CA LYS A 68 -3.80 1.75 19.13
C LYS A 68 -2.34 1.76 19.58
N LEU A 69 -1.43 2.21 18.71
CA LEU A 69 -0.01 2.35 19.02
C LEU A 69 0.15 3.31 20.18
N TRP A 70 -0.46 4.50 20.11
CA TRP A 70 -0.38 5.53 21.13
C TRP A 70 -0.89 5.09 22.51
N ARG A 71 -1.99 4.32 22.52
CA ARG A 71 -2.65 3.83 23.73
C ARG A 71 -2.09 2.52 24.27
N ARG A 72 -1.08 1.92 23.61
CA ARG A 72 -0.64 0.53 23.87
C ARG A 72 -1.80 -0.47 23.89
N ASN A 73 -2.72 -0.35 22.94
CA ASN A 73 -3.93 -1.18 22.90
C ASN A 73 -3.69 -2.47 22.09
N GLY A 74 -3.18 -3.49 22.78
CA GLY A 74 -2.90 -4.83 22.26
C GLY A 74 -2.21 -5.68 23.35
N SER A 75 -1.90 -6.93 23.04
CA SER A 75 -0.93 -7.73 23.82
C SER A 75 0.49 -7.19 23.63
N GLU A 76 1.44 -7.54 24.49
CA GLU A 76 2.84 -7.11 24.36
C GLU A 76 3.43 -7.51 22.99
N ARG A 77 3.05 -8.68 22.49
CA ARG A 77 3.43 -9.15 21.16
C ARG A 77 2.86 -8.27 20.04
N ASP A 78 1.62 -7.81 20.17
CA ASP A 78 1.04 -6.88 19.19
C ASP A 78 1.76 -5.53 19.23
N ILE A 79 2.05 -5.01 20.42
CA ILE A 79 2.77 -3.74 20.56
C ILE A 79 4.16 -3.86 19.93
N GLN A 80 4.86 -4.97 20.15
CA GLN A 80 6.15 -5.23 19.54
C GLN A 80 6.07 -5.31 18.01
N GLU A 81 5.03 -5.96 17.45
CA GLU A 81 4.78 -6.02 16.00
C GLU A 81 4.51 -4.62 15.42
N MET A 82 3.70 -3.80 16.10
CA MET A 82 3.46 -2.41 15.68
C MET A 82 4.75 -1.59 15.70
N VAL A 83 5.52 -1.67 16.79
CA VAL A 83 6.80 -0.95 16.96
C VAL A 83 7.83 -1.39 15.92
N ASP A 84 7.87 -2.68 15.56
CA ASP A 84 8.77 -3.20 14.53
C ASP A 84 8.47 -2.63 13.15
N TYR A 85 7.19 -2.38 12.85
CA TYR A 85 6.75 -1.81 11.59
C TYR A 85 7.00 -0.29 11.47
N VAL A 86 7.00 0.44 12.59
CA VAL A 86 7.08 1.92 12.58
C VAL A 86 8.23 2.49 11.72
N PRO A 87 9.47 1.99 11.72
CA PRO A 87 10.53 2.52 10.86
C PRO A 87 10.19 2.47 9.36
N VAL A 88 9.58 1.37 8.90
CA VAL A 88 9.19 1.18 7.50
C VAL A 88 7.96 2.02 7.17
N TYR A 89 7.00 2.09 8.09
CA TYR A 89 5.85 2.98 7.99
C TYR A 89 6.27 4.46 7.87
N ALA A 90 7.20 4.91 8.71
CA ALA A 90 7.68 6.29 8.71
C ALA A 90 8.47 6.61 7.44
N LEU A 91 9.34 5.69 6.98
CA LEU A 91 10.04 5.82 5.71
C LEU A 91 9.05 5.95 4.55
N GLY A 92 8.01 5.12 4.51
CA GLY A 92 6.97 5.19 3.48
C GLY A 92 6.27 6.55 3.44
N ASN A 93 5.78 7.03 4.59
CA ASN A 93 5.17 8.36 4.69
C ASN A 93 6.12 9.49 4.25
N VAL A 94 7.41 9.43 4.63
CA VAL A 94 8.38 10.44 4.20
C VAL A 94 8.62 10.38 2.69
N CYS A 95 8.73 9.18 2.13
CA CYS A 95 8.89 8.98 0.69
C CYS A 95 7.67 9.50 -0.08
N ILE A 96 6.45 9.14 0.30
CA ILE A 96 5.23 9.56 -0.39
C ILE A 96 4.96 11.06 -0.21
N GLY A 97 5.16 11.60 1.00
CA GLY A 97 5.04 13.03 1.21
C GLY A 97 6.08 13.83 0.41
N THR A 98 7.31 13.31 0.29
CA THR A 98 8.37 13.96 -0.52
C THR A 98 8.10 13.82 -2.01
N TRP A 99 7.63 12.65 -2.45
CA TRP A 99 7.19 12.38 -3.80
C TRP A 99 6.19 13.43 -4.27
N MET A 100 5.25 13.84 -3.42
CA MET A 100 4.21 14.81 -3.77
C MET A 100 4.78 16.15 -4.26
N PHE A 101 5.84 16.66 -3.63
CA PHE A 101 6.47 17.92 -4.07
C PHE A 101 7.09 17.79 -5.46
N PHE A 102 7.76 16.66 -5.74
CA PHE A 102 8.37 16.40 -7.05
C PHE A 102 7.33 16.07 -8.12
N TRP A 103 6.25 15.38 -7.76
CA TRP A 103 5.12 15.12 -8.64
C TRP A 103 4.46 16.43 -9.07
N ASN A 104 4.07 17.29 -8.12
CA ASN A 104 3.40 18.56 -8.45
C ASN A 104 4.30 19.55 -9.21
N SER A 105 5.62 19.43 -9.09
CA SER A 105 6.57 20.19 -9.92
C SER A 105 6.93 19.52 -11.25
N SER A 106 6.24 18.43 -11.61
CA SER A 106 6.48 17.62 -12.82
C SER A 106 7.92 17.08 -12.94
N HIS A 107 8.65 16.98 -11.84
CA HIS A 107 9.95 16.31 -11.76
C HIS A 107 9.77 14.79 -11.61
N LEU A 108 9.07 14.17 -12.57
CA LEU A 108 8.54 12.80 -12.47
C LEU A 108 9.60 11.72 -12.24
N ARG A 109 10.80 11.89 -12.82
CA ARG A 109 11.91 10.94 -12.60
C ARG A 109 12.40 10.97 -11.16
N THR A 110 12.50 12.16 -10.57
CA THR A 110 12.87 12.32 -9.16
C THR A 110 11.76 11.80 -8.25
N ALA A 111 10.50 12.10 -8.58
CA ALA A 111 9.34 11.56 -7.89
C ALA A 111 9.38 10.03 -7.87
N ASN A 112 9.66 9.40 -9.02
CA ASN A 112 9.72 7.94 -9.14
C ASN A 112 10.79 7.28 -8.24
N LEU A 113 11.90 7.97 -7.92
CA LEU A 113 12.90 7.44 -6.98
C LEU A 113 12.31 7.21 -5.59
N PHE A 114 11.48 8.13 -5.09
CA PHE A 114 10.84 8.00 -3.78
C PHE A 114 9.77 6.90 -3.78
N VAL A 115 9.05 6.74 -4.88
CA VAL A 115 8.10 5.63 -5.06
C VAL A 115 8.83 4.29 -5.03
N ILE A 116 9.91 4.13 -5.79
CA ILE A 116 10.75 2.92 -5.76
C ILE A 116 11.21 2.61 -4.34
N LEU A 117 11.74 3.63 -3.63
CA LEU A 117 12.25 3.45 -2.26
C LEU A 117 11.14 3.03 -1.29
N ASN A 118 9.96 3.65 -1.37
CA ASN A 118 8.78 3.23 -0.60
C ASN A 118 8.39 1.78 -0.93
N THR A 119 8.10 1.48 -2.19
CA THR A 119 7.58 0.18 -2.63
C THR A 119 8.52 -0.95 -2.27
N VAL A 120 9.82 -0.80 -2.54
CA VAL A 120 10.83 -1.81 -2.18
C VAL A 120 10.89 -2.01 -0.66
N SER A 121 10.84 -0.93 0.13
CA SER A 121 10.90 -1.03 1.60
C SER A 121 9.66 -1.73 2.18
N GLN A 122 8.46 -1.39 1.69
CA GLN A 122 7.22 -2.03 2.14
C GLN A 122 7.20 -3.52 1.76
N LEU A 123 7.51 -3.85 0.50
CA LEU A 123 7.55 -5.25 0.04
C LEU A 123 8.62 -6.07 0.76
N ALA A 124 9.80 -5.49 1.00
CA ALA A 124 10.84 -6.14 1.78
C ALA A 124 10.37 -6.44 3.20
N TYR A 125 9.71 -5.49 3.87
CA TYR A 125 9.16 -5.72 5.20
C TYR A 125 8.09 -6.82 5.20
N LEU A 126 7.14 -6.78 4.28
CA LEU A 126 6.08 -7.79 4.16
C LEU A 126 6.65 -9.20 3.97
N THR A 127 7.70 -9.34 3.18
CA THR A 127 8.24 -10.65 2.78
C THR A 127 9.26 -11.21 3.75
N THR A 128 9.91 -10.37 4.57
CA THR A 128 11.03 -10.81 5.42
C THR A 128 10.80 -10.64 6.92
N ARG A 129 9.88 -9.76 7.33
CA ARG A 129 9.74 -9.36 8.74
C ARG A 129 8.33 -9.44 9.29
N LEU A 130 7.30 -9.18 8.46
CA LEU A 130 5.92 -9.21 8.95
C LEU A 130 5.54 -10.66 9.34
N PRO A 131 5.23 -10.93 10.63
CA PRO A 131 4.83 -12.27 11.05
C PRO A 131 3.47 -12.66 10.44
N PRO A 132 3.04 -13.93 10.52
CA PRO A 132 1.71 -14.32 10.10
C PRO A 132 0.61 -13.57 10.86
N LEU A 133 -0.46 -13.22 10.16
CA LEU A 133 -1.62 -12.52 10.71
C LEU A 133 -2.28 -13.36 11.82
N ARG A 134 -2.46 -12.75 13.01
CA ARG A 134 -3.26 -13.31 14.10
C ARG A 134 -4.69 -12.80 14.01
N THR A 135 -5.63 -13.64 13.57
CA THR A 135 -7.03 -13.24 13.32
C THR A 135 -7.81 -12.89 14.58
N ALA A 136 -7.41 -13.43 15.74
CA ALA A 136 -8.01 -13.12 17.03
C ALA A 136 -7.57 -11.76 17.60
N SER A 137 -6.48 -11.16 17.08
CA SER A 137 -5.94 -9.88 17.57
C SER A 137 -6.35 -8.73 16.65
N PRO A 138 -7.20 -7.79 17.10
CA PRO A 138 -7.53 -6.60 16.33
C PRO A 138 -6.31 -5.71 16.05
N ALA A 139 -5.30 -5.71 16.93
CA ALA A 139 -4.08 -4.93 16.75
C ALA A 139 -3.17 -5.52 15.67
N SER A 140 -3.02 -6.86 15.63
CA SER A 140 -2.31 -7.54 14.54
C SER A 140 -3.06 -7.38 13.22
N ALA A 141 -4.38 -7.62 13.20
CA ALA A 141 -5.20 -7.40 12.01
C ALA A 141 -5.03 -6.00 11.43
N LEU A 142 -5.05 -4.97 12.28
CA LEU A 142 -4.89 -3.60 11.84
C LEU A 142 -3.47 -3.29 11.36
N THR A 143 -2.44 -3.85 11.99
CA THR A 143 -1.05 -3.73 11.52
C THR A 143 -0.88 -4.34 10.13
N HIS A 144 -1.47 -5.51 9.91
CA HIS A 144 -1.48 -6.16 8.60
C HIS A 144 -2.26 -5.36 7.55
N ILE A 145 -3.42 -4.80 7.90
CA ILE A 145 -4.19 -3.95 7.00
C ILE A 145 -3.34 -2.75 6.58
N VAL A 146 -2.76 -2.01 7.53
CA VAL A 146 -1.93 -0.84 7.22
C VAL A 146 -0.71 -1.25 6.40
N ALA A 147 0.07 -2.23 6.84
CA ALA A 147 1.31 -2.61 6.16
C ALA A 147 1.07 -3.10 4.72
N LYS A 148 0.04 -3.92 4.52
CA LYS A 148 -0.25 -4.52 3.22
C LYS A 148 -0.94 -3.57 2.26
N THR A 149 -1.81 -2.69 2.74
CA THR A 149 -2.40 -1.65 1.89
C THR A 149 -1.34 -0.64 1.46
N PHE A 150 -0.38 -0.29 2.33
CA PHE A 150 0.73 0.59 1.96
C PHE A 150 1.66 -0.05 0.92
N ALA A 151 1.95 -1.34 1.04
CA ALA A 151 2.69 -2.07 0.03
C ALA A 151 1.89 -2.22 -1.28
N GLY A 152 0.58 -2.48 -1.17
CA GLY A 152 -0.35 -2.64 -2.28
C GLY A 152 -0.35 -1.40 -3.16
N ILE A 153 -0.70 -0.23 -2.60
CA ILE A 153 -0.66 1.02 -3.36
C ILE A 153 0.72 1.34 -3.90
N GLY A 154 1.79 0.95 -3.18
CA GLY A 154 3.16 1.06 -3.68
C GLY A 154 3.42 0.28 -4.98
N VAL A 155 2.75 -0.85 -5.22
CA VAL A 155 2.85 -1.59 -6.49
C VAL A 155 2.22 -0.77 -7.62
N LEU A 156 1.01 -0.25 -7.40
CA LEU A 156 0.35 0.62 -8.37
C LEU A 156 1.15 1.88 -8.66
N ASP A 157 1.62 2.56 -7.61
CA ASP A 157 2.43 3.76 -7.72
C ASP A 157 3.71 3.49 -8.50
N LEU A 158 4.39 2.35 -8.27
CA LEU A 158 5.59 1.99 -9.00
C LEU A 158 5.32 1.87 -10.51
N LEU A 159 4.24 1.20 -10.89
CA LEU A 159 3.86 1.04 -12.30
C LEU A 159 3.51 2.39 -12.92
N HIS A 160 2.61 3.13 -12.30
CA HIS A 160 2.11 4.42 -12.79
C HIS A 160 3.21 5.47 -12.88
N ASN A 161 4.01 5.65 -11.82
CA ASN A 161 5.06 6.66 -11.80
C ASN A 161 6.20 6.31 -12.76
N THR A 162 6.56 5.03 -12.87
CA THR A 162 7.57 4.62 -13.84
C THR A 162 7.09 4.88 -15.27
N SER A 163 5.85 4.53 -15.61
CA SER A 163 5.36 4.79 -16.97
C SER A 163 5.20 6.28 -17.25
N ALA A 164 4.69 7.08 -16.31
CA ALA A 164 4.56 8.53 -16.47
C ALA A 164 5.93 9.23 -16.61
N ALA A 165 6.95 8.77 -15.87
CA ALA A 165 8.27 9.42 -15.87
C ALA A 165 9.13 9.10 -17.11
N TYR A 166 8.94 7.93 -17.73
CA TYR A 166 9.80 7.45 -18.81
C TYR A 166 9.09 7.24 -20.15
N PHE A 167 7.75 7.11 -20.13
CA PHE A 167 6.94 6.86 -21.31
C PHE A 167 5.67 7.76 -21.35
N PRO A 168 5.79 9.08 -21.10
CA PRO A 168 4.63 9.98 -21.14
C PRO A 168 4.05 10.02 -22.56
N GLY A 169 2.72 9.95 -22.66
CA GLY A 169 1.96 9.91 -23.91
C GLY A 169 1.92 8.54 -24.59
N ASP A 170 2.70 7.56 -24.13
CA ASP A 170 2.62 6.18 -24.63
C ASP A 170 1.53 5.42 -23.88
N LEU A 171 0.39 5.24 -24.53
CA LEU A 171 -0.75 4.52 -23.96
C LEU A 171 -0.75 3.02 -24.33
N ASN A 172 0.12 2.59 -25.26
CA ASN A 172 0.08 1.24 -25.81
C ASN A 172 1.34 0.45 -25.46
N PRO A 173 1.32 -0.37 -24.40
CA PRO A 173 2.50 -1.07 -23.95
C PRO A 173 2.90 -2.18 -24.91
N SER A 174 4.21 -2.39 -25.05
CA SER A 174 4.78 -3.49 -25.83
C SER A 174 4.31 -4.87 -25.36
N GLY A 175 4.40 -5.87 -26.25
CA GLY A 175 4.05 -7.26 -25.90
C GLY A 175 4.82 -7.79 -24.68
N ALA A 176 6.07 -7.38 -24.49
CA ALA A 176 6.87 -7.74 -23.33
C ALA A 176 6.30 -7.16 -22.03
N VAL A 177 5.95 -5.86 -22.02
CA VAL A 177 5.31 -5.22 -20.85
C VAL A 177 4.00 -5.91 -20.51
N ARG A 178 3.16 -6.19 -21.52
CA ARG A 178 1.89 -6.92 -21.32
C ARG A 178 2.10 -8.29 -20.68
N ALA A 179 3.07 -9.07 -21.17
CA ALA A 179 3.37 -10.40 -20.64
C ALA A 179 3.95 -10.34 -19.22
N LEU A 180 4.89 -9.44 -18.97
CA LEU A 180 5.50 -9.25 -17.65
C LEU A 180 4.49 -8.77 -16.61
N THR A 181 3.53 -7.92 -16.97
CA THR A 181 2.43 -7.55 -16.08
C THR A 181 1.60 -8.77 -15.69
N GLY A 182 1.17 -9.58 -16.66
CA GLY A 182 0.37 -10.78 -16.39
C GLY A 182 1.10 -11.79 -15.51
N VAL A 183 2.35 -12.11 -15.85
CA VAL A 183 3.19 -13.04 -15.06
C VAL A 183 3.49 -12.46 -13.68
N GLY A 184 3.84 -11.19 -13.59
CA GLY A 184 4.18 -10.51 -12.34
C GLY A 184 3.01 -10.51 -11.35
N PHE A 185 1.83 -10.10 -11.79
CA PHE A 185 0.63 -10.13 -10.93
C PHE A 185 0.17 -11.56 -10.61
N GLY A 186 0.32 -12.51 -11.54
CA GLY A 186 0.04 -13.92 -11.26
C GLY A 186 0.94 -14.50 -10.16
N ILE A 187 2.26 -14.28 -10.24
CA ILE A 187 3.21 -14.71 -9.22
C ILE A 187 2.95 -13.97 -7.90
N ALA A 188 2.80 -12.65 -7.94
CA ALA A 188 2.55 -11.85 -6.74
C ALA A 188 1.25 -12.29 -6.05
N GLY A 189 0.16 -12.49 -6.81
CA GLY A 189 -1.10 -13.03 -6.30
C GLY A 189 -0.95 -14.42 -5.69
N ALA A 190 -0.21 -15.32 -6.34
CA ALA A 190 0.08 -16.66 -5.81
C ALA A 190 0.89 -16.61 -4.50
N LEU A 191 1.66 -15.55 -4.29
CA LEU A 191 2.46 -15.29 -3.09
C LEU A 191 1.76 -14.36 -2.10
N SER A 192 0.49 -14.02 -2.30
CA SER A 192 -0.25 -13.09 -1.43
C SER A 192 -1.29 -13.77 -0.54
N ASP A 193 -1.58 -13.15 0.59
CA ASP A 193 -2.83 -13.40 1.32
C ASP A 193 -3.97 -12.50 0.83
N TRP A 194 -5.16 -12.68 1.41
CA TRP A 194 -6.36 -11.93 1.06
C TRP A 194 -6.20 -10.41 1.04
N ILE A 195 -5.42 -9.84 1.97
CA ILE A 195 -5.31 -8.37 2.10
C ILE A 195 -4.43 -7.83 0.98
N PHE A 196 -3.17 -8.31 0.88
CA PHE A 196 -2.25 -7.82 -0.14
C PHE A 196 -2.69 -8.23 -1.55
N GLY A 197 -3.19 -9.46 -1.72
CA GLY A 197 -3.72 -9.93 -3.00
C GLY A 197 -4.97 -9.18 -3.43
N GLY A 198 -5.81 -8.77 -2.48
CA GLY A 198 -6.94 -7.88 -2.74
C GLY A 198 -6.48 -6.53 -3.29
N CYS A 199 -5.41 -5.94 -2.74
CA CYS A 199 -4.82 -4.72 -3.29
C CYS A 199 -4.33 -4.91 -4.73
N LEU A 200 -3.61 -6.00 -5.02
CA LEU A 200 -3.12 -6.29 -6.38
C LEU A 200 -4.26 -6.40 -7.41
N VAL A 201 -5.38 -7.04 -7.03
CA VAL A 201 -6.58 -7.11 -7.87
C VAL A 201 -7.18 -5.72 -8.06
N TYR A 202 -7.28 -4.94 -6.98
CA TYR A 202 -7.79 -3.58 -7.03
C TYR A 202 -6.95 -2.69 -7.97
N ASP A 203 -5.63 -2.78 -7.89
CA ASP A 203 -4.70 -2.02 -8.72
C ASP A 203 -4.91 -2.32 -10.21
N LEU A 204 -5.05 -3.59 -10.58
CA LEU A 204 -5.35 -4.00 -11.96
C LEU A 204 -6.71 -3.48 -12.43
N VAL A 205 -7.72 -3.44 -11.56
CA VAL A 205 -9.02 -2.84 -11.89
C VAL A 205 -8.88 -1.34 -12.09
N ALA A 206 -8.18 -0.63 -11.19
CA ALA A 206 -7.96 0.81 -11.30
C ALA A 206 -7.24 1.18 -12.61
N LEU A 207 -6.23 0.38 -12.99
CA LEU A 207 -5.53 0.49 -14.27
C LEU A 207 -6.48 0.18 -15.45
N ALA A 208 -7.23 -0.92 -15.40
CA ALA A 208 -8.15 -1.29 -16.47
C ALA A 208 -9.18 -0.19 -16.75
N VAL A 209 -9.78 0.37 -15.70
CA VAL A 209 -10.74 1.47 -15.84
C VAL A 209 -10.04 2.73 -16.37
N GLY A 210 -8.87 3.09 -15.84
CA GLY A 210 -8.09 4.25 -16.31
C GLY A 210 -7.76 4.16 -17.80
N GLN A 211 -7.22 3.02 -18.23
CA GLN A 211 -6.89 2.78 -19.65
C GLN A 211 -8.14 2.78 -20.55
N GLY A 212 -9.29 2.31 -20.03
CA GLY A 212 -10.56 2.41 -20.73
C GLY A 212 -11.01 3.87 -20.94
N THR A 213 -10.79 4.74 -19.96
CA THR A 213 -11.17 6.16 -20.05
C THR A 213 -10.32 6.98 -21.02
N VAL A 214 -9.07 6.58 -21.24
CA VAL A 214 -8.16 7.26 -22.18
C VAL A 214 -8.17 6.67 -23.59
N GLY A 215 -9.11 5.76 -23.89
CA GLY A 215 -9.33 5.21 -25.23
C GLY A 215 -8.62 3.89 -25.54
N GLU A 216 -7.83 3.34 -24.62
CA GLU A 216 -7.05 2.10 -24.81
C GLU A 216 -7.83 0.84 -24.45
N GLY A 217 -8.96 0.63 -25.14
CA GLY A 217 -9.88 -0.47 -24.83
C GLY A 217 -9.28 -1.88 -24.94
N GLY A 218 -8.24 -2.07 -25.78
CA GLY A 218 -7.55 -3.36 -25.89
C GLY A 218 -6.71 -3.69 -24.65
N TRP A 219 -5.92 -2.72 -24.20
CA TRP A 219 -5.08 -2.87 -23.02
C TRP A 219 -5.91 -2.91 -21.73
N ALA A 220 -6.94 -2.07 -21.63
CA ALA A 220 -7.92 -2.08 -20.54
C ALA A 220 -8.55 -3.46 -20.31
N ARG A 221 -9.00 -4.13 -21.39
CA ARG A 221 -9.58 -5.47 -21.32
C ARG A 221 -8.59 -6.51 -20.84
N LEU A 222 -7.33 -6.41 -21.26
CA LEU A 222 -6.27 -7.34 -20.85
C LEU A 222 -5.92 -7.16 -19.36
N LEU A 223 -5.81 -5.91 -18.88
CA LEU A 223 -5.67 -5.61 -17.45
C LEU A 223 -6.84 -6.15 -16.63
N GLY A 224 -8.07 -6.00 -17.12
CA GLY A 224 -9.26 -6.59 -16.48
C GLY A 224 -9.20 -8.12 -16.44
N ALA A 225 -8.73 -8.77 -17.51
CA ALA A 225 -8.52 -10.22 -17.51
C ALA A 225 -7.44 -10.65 -16.50
N TYR A 226 -6.35 -9.88 -16.37
CA TYR A 226 -5.34 -10.09 -15.33
C TYR A 226 -5.92 -9.91 -13.94
N ALA A 227 -6.83 -8.96 -13.72
CA ALA A 227 -7.47 -8.76 -12.42
C ALA A 227 -8.29 -9.99 -12.02
N VAL A 228 -9.09 -10.53 -12.93
CA VAL A 228 -9.87 -11.77 -12.72
C VAL A 228 -8.94 -12.96 -12.45
N GLY A 229 -7.91 -13.13 -13.27
CA GLY A 229 -6.94 -14.22 -13.11
C GLY A 229 -6.19 -14.15 -11.77
N THR A 230 -5.71 -12.96 -11.40
CA THR A 230 -5.05 -12.71 -10.11
C THR A 230 -6.00 -12.98 -8.95
N GLY A 231 -7.25 -12.52 -9.05
CA GLY A 231 -8.29 -12.77 -8.04
C GLY A 231 -8.57 -14.27 -7.85
N ALA A 232 -8.65 -15.03 -8.94
CA ALA A 232 -8.79 -16.48 -8.88
C ALA A 232 -7.60 -17.16 -8.20
N VAL A 233 -6.37 -16.74 -8.53
CA VAL A 233 -5.13 -17.26 -7.93
C VAL A 233 -5.08 -16.95 -6.42
N VAL A 234 -5.35 -15.71 -6.02
CA VAL A 234 -5.40 -15.31 -4.60
C VAL A 234 -6.48 -16.09 -3.86
N GLY A 235 -7.68 -16.19 -4.46
CA GLY A 235 -8.82 -16.87 -3.87
C GLY A 235 -8.59 -18.36 -3.64
N LEU A 236 -8.16 -19.07 -4.68
CA LEU A 236 -7.84 -20.50 -4.58
C LEU A 236 -6.66 -20.74 -3.64
N GLY A 237 -5.60 -19.92 -3.74
CA GLY A 237 -4.40 -20.07 -2.92
C GLY A 237 -4.70 -19.95 -1.42
N ASN A 238 -5.50 -18.96 -1.03
CA ASN A 238 -5.84 -18.75 0.37
C ASN A 238 -6.92 -19.71 0.89
N TRP A 239 -7.81 -20.19 0.03
CA TRP A 239 -8.73 -21.28 0.39
C TRP A 239 -7.94 -22.56 0.72
N LEU A 240 -7.02 -22.95 -0.17
CA LEU A 240 -6.27 -24.20 -0.04
C LEU A 240 -5.18 -24.14 1.03
N ARG A 241 -4.58 -22.96 1.22
CA ARG A 241 -3.49 -22.73 2.18
C ARG A 241 -3.67 -21.40 2.89
N PRO A 242 -4.54 -21.36 3.92
CA PRO A 242 -4.66 -20.21 4.81
C PRO A 242 -3.29 -19.77 5.36
N ARG A 243 -3.00 -18.47 5.28
CA ARG A 243 -1.71 -17.88 5.72
C ARG A 243 -1.78 -17.14 7.05
N TYR A 244 -2.85 -17.39 7.79
CA TYR A 244 -3.16 -16.77 9.07
C TYR A 244 -3.20 -17.82 10.18
N ILE A 245 -2.97 -17.39 11.41
CA ILE A 245 -2.96 -18.24 12.60
C ILE A 245 -4.16 -17.84 13.46
N ASP A 246 -4.98 -18.83 13.87
CA ASP A 246 -6.05 -18.61 14.84
C ASP A 246 -5.42 -18.50 16.23
N GLY A 247 -5.55 -17.32 16.85
CA GLY A 247 -4.79 -16.91 18.03
C GLY A 247 -5.57 -17.00 19.33
N LYS A 248 -6.48 -17.97 19.47
CA LYS A 248 -7.42 -18.03 20.60
C LYS A 248 -6.82 -18.33 21.97
N GLU A 249 -5.58 -18.82 22.04
CA GLU A 249 -5.05 -19.34 23.32
C GLU A 249 -4.15 -18.37 24.12
N ASP A 250 -3.72 -17.20 23.58
CA ASP A 250 -2.71 -16.34 24.25
C ASP A 250 -2.97 -14.82 24.17
N TYR A 251 -4.21 -14.36 24.00
CA TYR A 251 -4.49 -12.91 23.89
C TYR A 251 -4.92 -12.30 25.22
N VAL A 252 -3.98 -11.66 25.93
CA VAL A 252 -4.25 -10.79 27.08
C VAL A 252 -3.78 -9.37 26.73
N ARG A 253 -4.61 -8.35 26.99
CA ARG A 253 -4.22 -6.96 26.69
C ARG A 253 -3.33 -6.42 27.79
N VAL A 254 -2.34 -5.60 27.43
CA VAL A 254 -1.44 -4.94 28.41
C VAL A 254 -2.22 -4.09 29.43
N GLN A 255 -3.36 -3.51 29.05
CA GLN A 255 -4.20 -2.74 29.98
C GLN A 255 -4.92 -3.63 31.02
N GLU A 256 -5.27 -4.86 30.65
CA GLU A 256 -5.95 -5.82 31.53
C GLU A 256 -4.96 -6.38 32.57
N GLU A 257 -3.69 -6.61 32.21
CA GLU A 257 -2.64 -7.02 33.17
C GLU A 257 -2.41 -5.97 34.27
N VAL A 258 -2.47 -4.68 33.93
CA VAL A 258 -2.29 -3.61 34.92
C VAL A 258 -3.45 -3.59 35.91
N GLU A 259 -4.68 -3.84 35.47
CA GLU A 259 -5.87 -3.87 36.32
C GLU A 259 -5.94 -5.13 37.21
N GLU A 260 -5.45 -6.29 36.76
CA GLU A 260 -5.40 -7.51 37.60
C GLU A 260 -4.31 -7.47 38.69
N SER A 261 -3.32 -6.59 38.56
CA SER A 261 -2.17 -6.50 39.47
C SER A 261 -2.32 -5.49 40.63
N VAL A 262 -3.50 -4.85 40.76
CA VAL A 262 -3.84 -3.83 41.78
C VAL A 262 -4.95 -4.32 42.69
#